data_AF-A0A7C1NII9-F1
#
_entry.id   AF-A0A7C1NII9-F1
#
_cell.length_a   1.000
_cell.length_b   1.000
_cell.length_c   1.000
_cell.angle_alpha   90.00
_cell.angle_beta   90.00
_cell.angle_gamma   90.00
#
_symmetry.space_group_name_H-M   'P 1'
#
loop_
_entity.id
_entity.type
_entity.pdbx_description
1 polymer ?
#
loop_
_entity_poly.entity_id
_entity_poly.type
_entity_poly.pdbx_seq_one_letter_code
_entity_poly.pdbx_strand_id
1 'polypeptide(L)'
;MNLKDKLSHLTFNKACKLLGPEGAKLIRKGGKWEIDLEDQVKLNNEKFELDLGEAVVLIRLNPANNQRLHLSCSACSSLCEHQGAALSLILEEK
;
A
#
# COMPACT_ATOMS: atom_id res chain seq x y z
N MET A 1 -2.19 -17.87 5.51
CA MET A 1 -2.51 -16.43 5.58
C MET A 1 -1.94 -15.78 4.34
N ASN A 2 -2.79 -15.27 3.46
CA ASN A 2 -2.37 -14.70 2.17
C ASN A 2 -2.27 -13.16 2.27
N LEU A 3 -1.71 -12.50 1.26
CA LEU A 3 -1.58 -11.04 1.26
C LEU A 3 -2.96 -10.37 1.43
N LYS A 4 -3.97 -10.82 0.69
CA LYS A 4 -5.34 -10.30 0.75
C LYS A 4 -5.93 -10.32 2.17
N ASP A 5 -5.72 -11.41 2.90
CA ASP A 5 -6.17 -11.55 4.30
C ASP A 5 -5.45 -10.56 5.23
N LYS A 6 -4.13 -10.41 5.04
CA LYS A 6 -3.31 -9.46 5.80
C LYS A 6 -3.71 -8.00 5.55
N LEU A 7 -4.05 -7.67 4.31
CA LEU A 7 -4.54 -6.36 3.89
C LEU A 7 -5.95 -6.09 4.40
N SER A 8 -6.84 -7.09 4.37
CA SER A 8 -8.19 -6.97 4.93
C SER A 8 -8.18 -6.70 6.44
N HIS A 9 -7.21 -7.25 7.17
CA HIS A 9 -7.00 -6.97 8.60
C HIS A 9 -6.10 -5.74 8.88
N LEU A 10 -5.74 -4.99 7.84
CA LEU A 10 -4.99 -3.76 7.97
C LEU A 10 -5.90 -2.65 8.52
N THR A 11 -5.36 -1.90 9.47
CA THR A 11 -6.05 -0.74 10.06
C THR A 11 -5.20 0.49 9.82
N PHE A 12 -5.82 1.67 9.88
CA PHE A 12 -5.12 2.94 9.70
C PHE A 12 -3.86 3.05 10.59
N ASN A 13 -3.95 2.63 11.85
CA ASN A 13 -2.81 2.61 12.77
C ASN A 13 -1.68 1.66 12.31
N LYS A 14 -2.01 0.50 11.75
CA LYS A 14 -1.00 -0.44 11.21
C LYS A 14 -0.37 0.13 9.93
N ALA A 15 -1.17 0.70 9.03
CA ALA A 15 -0.70 1.35 7.82
C ALA A 15 0.25 2.52 8.14
N CYS A 16 -0.13 3.36 9.12
CA CYS A 16 0.72 4.45 9.60
C CYS A 16 2.07 3.92 10.14
N LYS A 17 2.06 2.83 10.91
CA LYS A 17 3.31 2.19 11.40
C LYS A 17 4.21 1.66 10.27
N LEU A 18 3.65 1.21 9.15
CA LEU A 18 4.44 0.75 7.99
C LEU A 18 5.16 1.91 7.29
N LEU A 19 4.52 3.06 7.23
CA LEU A 19 5.07 4.29 6.63
C LEU A 19 5.85 5.15 7.64
N GLY A 20 6.03 4.69 8.88
CA GLY A 20 6.78 5.40 9.91
C GLY A 20 6.10 6.69 10.40
N PRO A 21 6.88 7.68 10.90
CA PRO A 21 6.34 8.84 11.62
C PRO A 21 5.44 9.74 10.75
N GLU A 22 5.68 9.82 9.44
CA GLU A 22 4.86 10.60 8.50
C GLU A 22 3.70 9.79 7.89
N GLY A 23 3.48 8.54 8.31
CA GLY A 23 2.53 7.65 7.67
C GLY A 23 1.10 8.19 7.56
N ALA A 24 0.59 8.80 8.63
CA ALA A 24 -0.75 9.38 8.62
C ALA A 24 -0.89 10.53 7.59
N LYS A 25 0.17 11.31 7.40
CA LYS A 25 0.20 12.42 6.43
C LYS A 25 0.28 11.89 5.00
N LEU A 26 1.12 10.87 4.76
CA LEU A 26 1.26 10.22 3.46
C LEU A 26 -0.03 9.51 3.03
N ILE A 27 -0.70 8.79 3.93
CA ILE A 27 -1.99 8.14 3.63
C ILE A 27 -3.05 9.18 3.26
N ARG A 28 -3.17 10.26 4.05
CA ARG A 28 -4.13 11.34 3.75
C ARG A 28 -3.85 12.05 2.43
N LYS A 29 -2.57 12.21 2.06
CA LYS A 29 -2.19 12.74 0.74
C LYS A 29 -2.55 11.75 -0.36
N GLY A 30 -2.26 10.48 -0.12
CA GLY A 30 -2.56 9.37 -1.01
C GLY A 30 -4.04 9.19 -1.32
N GLY A 31 -4.93 9.36 -0.33
CA GLY A 31 -6.38 9.31 -0.52
C GLY A 31 -6.97 10.51 -1.29
N LYS A 32 -6.13 11.46 -1.74
CA LYS A 32 -6.56 12.49 -2.69
C LYS A 32 -6.40 12.06 -4.14
N TRP A 33 -5.69 10.96 -4.39
CA TRP A 33 -5.51 10.41 -5.72
C TRP A 33 -6.79 9.67 -6.12
N GLU A 34 -7.33 10.00 -7.29
CA GLU A 34 -8.43 9.26 -7.89
C GLU A 34 -7.86 7.98 -8.51
N ILE A 35 -7.93 6.90 -7.73
CA ILE A 35 -7.42 5.58 -8.15
C ILE A 35 -8.61 4.71 -8.56
N ASP A 36 -8.50 4.15 -9.75
CA ASP A 36 -9.46 3.17 -10.24
C ASP A 36 -8.99 1.74 -9.92
N LEU A 37 -9.76 1.00 -9.14
CA LEU A 37 -9.39 -0.35 -8.70
C LEU A 37 -9.39 -1.37 -9.83
N GLU A 38 -10.17 -1.16 -10.88
CA GLU A 38 -10.31 -2.12 -11.96
C GLU A 38 -9.20 -1.96 -12.99
N ASP A 39 -8.78 -0.71 -13.26
CA ASP A 39 -7.76 -0.39 -14.25
C ASP A 39 -6.34 -0.28 -13.64
N GLN A 40 -6.21 0.39 -12.49
CA GLN A 40 -4.91 0.77 -11.92
C GLN A 40 -4.41 -0.21 -10.84
N VAL A 41 -5.25 -1.13 -10.35
CA VAL A 41 -4.90 -2.02 -9.25
C VAL A 41 -4.88 -3.49 -9.64
N LYS A 42 -3.78 -4.16 -9.29
CA LYS A 42 -3.61 -5.60 -9.45
C LYS A 42 -3.32 -6.23 -8.09
N LEU A 43 -4.37 -6.73 -7.45
CA LEU A 43 -4.27 -7.48 -6.19
C LEU A 43 -4.31 -8.99 -6.42
N ASN A 44 -3.25 -9.68 -5.99
CA ASN A 44 -3.15 -11.13 -6.00
C ASN A 44 -2.83 -11.68 -4.61
N ASN A 45 -2.81 -13.01 -4.46
CA ASN A 45 -2.52 -13.67 -3.17
C ASN A 45 -1.10 -13.40 -2.64
N GLU A 46 -0.16 -13.02 -3.52
CA GLU A 46 1.26 -12.84 -3.20
C GLU A 46 1.71 -11.38 -3.22
N LYS A 47 1.15 -10.58 -4.13
CA LYS A 47 1.52 -9.17 -4.36
C LYS A 47 0.29 -8.30 -4.65
N PHE A 48 0.36 -7.05 -4.22
CA PHE A 48 -0.52 -5.96 -4.60
C PHE A 48 0.32 -4.96 -5.37
N GLU A 49 -0.20 -4.49 -6.49
CA GLU A 49 0.46 -3.55 -7.38
C GLU A 49 -0.55 -2.46 -7.71
N LEU A 50 -0.14 -1.21 -7.54
CA LEU A 50 -0.89 -0.02 -7.88
C LEU A 50 -0.07 0.78 -8.87
N ASP A 51 -0.64 1.03 -10.04
CA ASP A 51 -0.08 1.89 -11.06
C ASP A 51 -0.72 3.28 -10.92
N LEU A 52 0.08 4.31 -10.67
CA LEU A 52 -0.38 5.71 -10.61
C LEU A 52 -0.07 6.45 -11.93
N GLY A 53 0.28 5.74 -13.00
CA GLY A 53 0.81 6.28 -14.25
C GLY A 53 2.25 6.79 -14.15
N GLU A 54 2.56 7.61 -13.13
CA GLU A 54 3.92 8.15 -12.91
C GLU A 54 4.78 7.28 -11.99
N ALA A 55 4.14 6.45 -11.17
CA ALA A 55 4.82 5.60 -10.19
C ALA A 55 4.07 4.29 -10.01
N VAL A 56 4.81 3.19 -9.91
CA VAL A 56 4.26 1.88 -9.57
C VAL A 56 4.59 1.56 -8.13
N VAL A 57 3.56 1.33 -7.33
CA VAL A 57 3.67 0.92 -5.93
C VAL A 57 3.41 -0.57 -5.83
N LEU A 58 4.29 -1.24 -5.11
CA LEU A 58 4.26 -2.68 -4.98
C LEU A 58 4.29 -3.06 -3.50
N ILE A 59 3.31 -3.84 -3.07
CA ILE A 59 3.18 -4.35 -1.71
C ILE A 59 3.24 -5.88 -1.76
N ARG A 60 4.18 -6.47 -1.04
CA ARG A 60 4.33 -7.94 -0.96
C ARG A 60 4.45 -8.38 0.49
N LEU A 61 4.08 -9.64 0.75
CA LEU A 61 4.44 -10.28 2.02
C LEU A 61 5.89 -10.74 1.97
N ASN A 62 6.69 -10.33 2.94
CA ASN A 62 8.04 -10.86 3.11
C ASN A 62 8.00 -12.11 4.02
N PRO A 63 8.21 -13.32 3.48
CA PRO A 63 8.16 -14.55 4.27
C PRO A 63 9.28 -14.63 5.32
N ALA A 64 10.42 -13.98 5.10
CA ALA A 64 11.58 -14.05 5.99
C ALA A 64 11.42 -13.23 7.30
N ASN A 65 10.48 -12.29 7.35
CA ASN A 65 10.34 -11.31 8.44
C ASN A 65 8.95 -11.37 9.10
N ASN A 66 8.53 -12.57 9.51
CA ASN A 66 7.24 -12.81 10.17
C ASN A 66 6.03 -12.34 9.31
N GLN A 67 6.13 -12.52 7.99
CA GLN A 67 5.12 -12.08 7.01
C GLN A 67 4.82 -10.57 7.11
N ARG A 68 5.81 -9.72 7.40
CA ARG A 68 5.62 -8.27 7.36
C ARG A 68 5.36 -7.81 5.92
N LEU A 69 4.54 -6.77 5.79
CA LEU A 69 4.27 -6.10 4.53
C LEU A 69 5.51 -5.30 4.13
N HIS A 70 6.00 -5.54 2.92
CA HIS A 70 7.07 -4.77 2.32
C HIS A 70 6.46 -3.90 1.23
N LEU A 71 6.62 -2.58 1.36
CA LEU A 71 6.21 -1.60 0.37
C LEU A 71 7.44 -1.13 -0.41
N SER A 72 7.28 -0.97 -1.71
CA SER A 72 8.30 -0.40 -2.59
C SER A 72 7.61 0.49 -3.62
N CYS A 73 8.30 1.56 -4.03
CA CYS A 73 7.84 2.46 -5.06
C CYS A 73 8.90 2.53 -6.15
N SER A 74 8.50 2.42 -7.42
CA SER A 74 9.43 2.49 -8.55
C SER A 74 10.03 3.89 -8.74
N ALA A 75 9.28 4.94 -8.36
CA ALA A 75 9.72 6.33 -8.51
C ALA A 75 10.46 6.89 -7.28
N CYS A 76 10.22 6.32 -6.09
CA CYS A 76 10.76 6.85 -4.83
C CYS A 76 11.55 5.77 -4.08
N SER A 77 12.80 6.07 -3.73
CA SER A 77 13.63 5.21 -2.88
C SER A 77 13.27 5.25 -1.39
N SER A 78 12.23 6.01 -1.01
CA SER A 78 11.79 6.20 0.39
C SER A 78 10.27 6.18 0.50
N LEU A 79 9.78 6.17 1.74
CA LEU A 79 8.35 6.23 2.06
C LEU A 79 7.78 7.54 1.48
N CYS A 80 6.78 7.40 0.62
CA CYS A 80 6.26 8.49 -0.21
C CYS A 80 4.73 8.49 -0.24
N GLU A 81 4.14 9.53 -0.82
CA GLU A 81 2.69 9.65 -0.91
C GLU A 81 2.06 8.58 -1.80
N HIS A 82 2.76 8.09 -2.82
CA HIS A 82 2.31 6.95 -3.64
C HIS A 82 2.03 5.70 -2.78
N GLN A 83 2.95 5.36 -1.87
CA GLN A 83 2.75 4.24 -0.94
C GLN A 83 1.61 4.52 0.04
N GLY A 84 1.44 5.79 0.43
CA GLY A 84 0.28 6.26 1.15
C GLY A 84 -1.03 6.07 0.39
N ALA A 85 -1.03 6.27 -0.93
CA ALA A 85 -2.19 6.13 -1.80
C ALA A 85 -2.65 4.68 -1.88
N ALA A 86 -1.70 3.76 -2.11
CA ALA A 86 -1.97 2.33 -2.03
C ALA A 86 -2.58 1.91 -0.69
N LEU A 87 -2.03 2.42 0.42
CA LEU A 87 -2.55 2.10 1.74
C LEU A 87 -3.89 2.75 2.03
N SER A 88 -4.16 3.98 1.55
CA SER A 88 -5.45 4.64 1.67
C SER A 88 -6.52 3.83 0.98
N LEU A 89 -6.26 3.45 -0.27
CA LEU A 89 -7.17 2.66 -1.08
C LEU A 89 -7.54 1.33 -0.41
N ILE A 90 -6.55 0.62 0.14
CA ILE A 90 -6.78 -0.64 0.88
C ILE A 90 -7.66 -0.43 2.12
N LEU A 91 -7.56 0.74 2.78
CA LEU A 91 -8.37 1.08 3.95
C LEU A 91 -9.78 1.52 3.56
N GLU A 92 -9.97 2.09 2.38
CA GLU A 92 -11.25 2.53 1.82
C GLU A 92 -12.07 1.35 1.30
N GLU A 93 -11.44 0.37 0.65
CA GLU A 93 -12.05 -0.87 0.13
C GLU A 93 -12.40 -1.92 1.21
N LYS A 94 -12.46 -1.50 2.48
CA LYS A 94 -12.62 -2.39 3.63
C LYS A 94 -14.08 -2.62 4.04
#